data_AF-A0A6G1BGL9-F1
#
_entry.id   AF-A0A6G1BGL9-F1
#
_cell.length_a   1.000
_cell.length_b   1.000
_cell.length_c   1.000
_cell.angle_alpha   90.00
_cell.angle_beta   90.00
_cell.angle_gamma   90.00
#
_symmetry.space_group_name_H-M   'P 1'
#
loop_
_entity.id
_entity.type
_entity.pdbx_description
1 polymer ?
#
loop_
_entity_poly.entity_id
_entity_poly.type
_entity_poly.pdbx_seq_one_letter_code
_entity_poly.pdbx_strand_id
1 'polypeptide(L)'
;MFSIVQNKKKISHETVLKHFKENKVEITNAITKLFPFVENLRDHSFISKRIYNHCQESYRNLVPVEKGVYNILCYLEKTFHESLLQVLFIGVHLKENPNLIHVHRIFKN
;
A
#
# COMPACT_ATOMS: atom_id res chain seq x y z
N MET A 1 44.01 -2.52 -1.36
CA MET A 1 43.04 -2.38 -2.46
C MET A 1 41.71 -1.96 -1.85
N PHE A 2 41.19 -0.82 -2.31
CA PHE A 2 39.99 -0.18 -1.79
C PHE A 2 38.70 -0.84 -2.30
N SER A 3 37.70 -0.85 -1.41
CA SER A 3 36.24 -0.80 -1.67
C SER A 3 35.60 -2.08 -2.25
N ILE A 4 34.41 -2.51 -1.84
CA ILE A 4 33.19 -1.74 -1.60
C ILE A 4 32.40 -2.42 -0.48
N VAL A 5 32.28 -1.75 0.67
CA VAL A 5 31.16 -2.00 1.59
C VAL A 5 29.91 -1.55 0.86
N GLN A 6 29.08 -2.50 0.46
CA GLN A 6 27.71 -2.25 0.02
C GLN A 6 26.91 -1.75 1.23
N ASN A 7 27.12 -0.50 1.62
CA ASN A 7 26.29 0.18 2.61
C ASN A 7 25.01 0.63 1.90
N LYS A 8 24.19 -0.33 1.45
CA LYS A 8 22.77 -0.07 1.26
C LYS A 8 22.24 0.26 2.64
N LYS A 9 21.99 1.54 2.90
CA LYS A 9 21.29 2.02 4.08
C LYS A 9 19.97 1.23 4.15
N LYS A 10 19.96 0.13 4.90
CA LYS A 10 18.81 -0.75 5.01
C LYS A 10 17.81 0.06 5.84
N ILE A 11 16.85 0.70 5.16
CA ILE A 11 15.79 1.45 5.85
C ILE A 11 15.17 0.44 6.83
N SER A 12 15.18 0.78 8.12
CA SER A 12 14.71 -0.16 9.14
C SER A 12 13.21 -0.39 8.94
N HIS A 13 12.74 -1.62 9.20
CA HIS A 13 11.32 -1.97 9.15
C HIS A 13 10.44 -0.94 9.89
N GLU A 14 10.90 -0.44 11.04
CA GLU A 14 10.23 0.60 11.82
C GLU A 14 10.14 1.95 11.09
N THR A 15 11.19 2.35 10.38
CA THR A 15 11.20 3.58 9.58
C THR A 15 10.22 3.48 8.42
N VAL A 16 10.21 2.34 7.74
CA VAL A 16 9.27 2.06 6.64
C VAL A 16 7.83 2.06 7.15
N LEU A 17 7.57 1.40 8.27
CA LEU A 17 6.25 1.38 8.91
C LEU A 17 5.83 2.79 9.35
N LYS A 18 6.74 3.60 9.91
CA LYS A 18 6.47 4.99 10.27
C LYS A 18 6.04 5.80 9.04
N HIS A 19 6.78 5.71 7.94
CA HIS A 19 6.40 6.37 6.70
C HIS A 19 5.07 5.86 6.14
N PHE A 20 4.78 4.56 6.26
CA PHE A 20 3.47 4.03 5.89
C PHE A 20 2.35 4.67 6.69
N LYS A 21 2.51 4.84 8.00
CA LYS A 21 1.52 5.49 8.87
C LYS A 21 1.31 6.96 8.52
N GLU A 22 2.40 7.70 8.31
CA GLU A 22 2.38 9.12 7.98
C GLU A 22 1.71 9.40 6.62
N ASN A 23 1.87 8.49 5.66
CA ASN A 23 1.40 8.68 4.28
C ASN A 23 0.08 7.96 3.95
N LYS A 24 -0.63 7.36 4.92
CA LYS A 24 -1.89 6.63 4.64
C LYS A 24 -2.94 7.49 3.93
N VAL A 25 -3.04 8.76 4.29
CA VAL A 25 -4.00 9.71 3.68
C VAL A 25 -3.60 9.97 2.23
N GLU A 26 -2.33 10.19 1.95
CA GLU A 26 -1.83 10.39 0.58
C GLU A 26 -2.04 9.14 -0.28
N ILE A 27 -1.74 7.95 0.27
CA ILE A 27 -1.98 6.66 -0.41
C ILE A 27 -3.48 6.49 -0.71
N THR A 28 -4.34 6.85 0.24
CA THR A 28 -5.80 6.80 0.06
C THR A 28 -6.27 7.70 -1.06
N ASN A 29 -5.81 8.95 -1.07
CA ASN A 29 -6.17 9.92 -2.12
C ASN A 29 -5.59 9.55 -3.47
N ALA A 30 -4.44 8.87 -3.49
CA ALA A 30 -3.83 8.38 -4.71
C ALA A 30 -4.61 7.20 -5.31
N ILE A 31 -5.22 6.33 -4.50
CA ILE A 31 -5.99 5.18 -4.97
C ILE A 31 -7.43 5.60 -5.24
N THR A 32 -7.69 5.93 -6.51
CA THR A 32 -9.02 6.38 -6.96
C THR A 32 -10.00 5.25 -7.24
N LYS A 33 -9.51 4.00 -7.33
CA LYS A 33 -10.32 2.81 -7.61
C LYS A 33 -10.08 1.73 -6.56
N LEU A 34 -11.16 1.26 -5.94
CA LEU A 34 -11.11 0.16 -4.98
C LEU A 34 -10.77 -1.18 -5.66
N PHE A 35 -11.22 -1.38 -6.89
CA PHE A 35 -10.88 -2.53 -7.72
C PHE A 35 -10.08 -2.04 -8.94
N PRO A 36 -8.91 -2.60 -9.26
CA PRO A 36 -8.36 -3.91 -8.84
C PRO A 36 -7.49 -3.89 -7.56
N PHE A 37 -7.47 -2.79 -6.81
CA PHE A 37 -6.62 -2.65 -5.61
C PHE A 37 -6.81 -3.77 -4.58
N VAL A 38 -8.05 -4.03 -4.18
CA VAL A 38 -8.36 -5.08 -3.19
C VAL A 38 -8.13 -6.49 -3.75
N GLU A 39 -8.22 -6.69 -5.07
CA GLU A 39 -7.91 -7.97 -5.72
C GLU A 39 -6.42 -8.28 -5.64
N ASN A 40 -5.57 -7.31 -5.96
CA ASN A 40 -4.12 -7.47 -5.81
C ASN A 40 -3.73 -7.81 -4.36
N LEU A 41 -4.32 -7.15 -3.37
CA LEU A 41 -4.04 -7.48 -1.97
C LEU A 41 -4.46 -8.91 -1.60
N ARG A 42 -5.58 -9.39 -2.13
CA ARG A 42 -6.07 -10.76 -1.88
C ARG A 42 -5.18 -11.79 -2.57
N ASP A 43 -4.83 -11.55 -3.83
CA ASP A 43 -4.08 -12.50 -4.65
C ASP A 43 -2.64 -12.65 -4.12
N HIS A 44 -2.10 -11.62 -3.48
CA HIS A 44 -0.84 -11.66 -2.74
C HIS A 44 -0.99 -12.05 -1.25
N SER A 45 -2.15 -12.55 -0.84
CA SER A 45 -2.44 -13.04 0.52
C SER A 45 -2.27 -12.02 1.67
N PHE A 46 -2.31 -10.72 1.39
CA PHE A 46 -2.29 -9.66 2.42
C PHE A 46 -3.65 -9.47 3.10
N ILE A 47 -4.73 -9.83 2.43
CA ILE A 47 -6.08 -9.82 2.99
C ILE A 47 -6.74 -11.19 2.80
N SER A 48 -7.55 -11.57 3.78
CA SER A 48 -8.36 -12.79 3.67
C SER A 48 -9.56 -12.59 2.75
N LYS A 49 -10.13 -13.70 2.26
CA LYS A 49 -11.39 -13.69 1.50
C LYS A 49 -12.53 -12.99 2.27
N ARG A 50 -12.54 -13.09 3.61
CA ARG A 50 -13.52 -12.40 4.46
C ARG A 50 -13.41 -10.88 4.33
N ILE A 51 -12.20 -10.34 4.36
CA ILE A 51 -11.97 -8.89 4.19
C ILE A 51 -12.32 -8.46 2.77
N TYR A 52 -11.91 -9.25 1.77
CA TYR A 52 -12.28 -8.99 0.38
C TYR A 52 -13.80 -8.87 0.20
N ASN A 53 -14.58 -9.82 0.73
CA ASN A 53 -16.04 -9.78 0.66
C ASN A 53 -16.61 -8.55 1.37
N HIS A 54 -16.08 -8.20 2.54
CA HIS A 54 -16.52 -7.00 3.27
C HIS A 54 -16.26 -5.71 2.48
N CYS A 55 -15.15 -5.64 1.75
CA CYS A 55 -14.84 -4.52 0.85
C CYS A 55 -15.82 -4.46 -0.33
N GLN A 56 -16.17 -5.61 -0.92
CA GLN A 56 -17.19 -5.68 -1.97
C GLN A 56 -18.56 -5.24 -1.47
N GLU A 57 -18.98 -5.69 -0.30
CA GLU A 57 -20.24 -5.28 0.33
C GLU A 57 -20.25 -3.78 0.65
N SER A 58 -19.17 -3.24 1.22
CA SER A 58 -19.03 -1.81 1.48
C SER A 58 -19.11 -0.97 0.21
N TYR A 59 -18.48 -1.42 -0.88
CA TYR A 59 -18.58 -0.76 -2.18
C TYR A 59 -20.01 -0.78 -2.75
N ARG A 60 -20.73 -1.91 -2.61
CA ARG A 60 -22.14 -2.02 -3.00
C ARG A 60 -23.04 -1.09 -2.18
N ASN A 61 -22.72 -0.90 -0.91
CA ASN A 61 -23.41 0.02 -0.01
C ASN A 61 -23.04 1.50 -0.22
N LEU A 62 -22.37 1.83 -1.34
CA LEU A 62 -21.98 3.19 -1.74
C LEU A 62 -21.06 3.88 -0.72
N VAL A 63 -20.29 3.11 0.05
CA VAL A 63 -19.24 3.69 0.89
C VAL A 63 -18.21 4.35 -0.03
N PRO A 64 -17.76 5.59 0.27
CA PRO A 64 -16.74 6.26 -0.51
C PRO A 64 -15.48 5.39 -0.67
N VAL A 65 -14.92 5.37 -1.88
CA VAL A 65 -13.73 4.57 -2.21
C VAL A 65 -12.59 4.88 -1.25
N GLU A 66 -12.36 6.16 -0.96
CA GLU A 66 -11.32 6.61 -0.03
C GLU A 66 -11.49 5.99 1.36
N LYS A 67 -12.73 5.93 1.87
CA LYS A 67 -13.01 5.34 3.18
C LYS A 67 -12.76 3.83 3.18
N GLY A 68 -13.11 3.15 2.08
CA GLY A 68 -12.80 1.74 1.88
C GLY A 68 -11.29 1.48 1.85
N VAL A 69 -10.54 2.26 1.07
CA VAL A 69 -9.08 2.16 0.96
C VAL A 69 -8.41 2.45 2.31
N TYR A 70 -8.78 3.54 2.98
CA TYR A 70 -8.19 3.92 4.26
C TYR A 70 -8.40 2.84 5.34
N ASN A 71 -9.58 2.23 5.38
CA ASN A 71 -9.87 1.13 6.31
C ASN A 71 -8.96 -0.09 6.06
N ILE A 72 -8.72 -0.42 4.79
CA ILE A 72 -7.80 -1.50 4.40
C ILE A 72 -6.37 -1.15 4.78
N LEU A 73 -5.92 0.08 4.55
CA LEU A 73 -4.58 0.52 4.96
C LEU A 73 -4.41 0.45 6.49
N CYS A 74 -5.46 0.78 7.26
CA CYS A 74 -5.45 0.62 8.72
C CYS A 74 -5.40 -0.85 9.17
N TYR A 75 -6.00 -1.76 8.41
CA TYR A 75 -5.85 -3.20 8.65
C TYR A 75 -4.42 -3.66 8.36
N LEU A 76 -3.88 -3.27 7.20
CA LEU A 76 -2.55 -3.63 6.75
C LEU A 76 -1.44 -3.06 7.63
N GLU A 77 -1.66 -1.91 8.28
CA GLU A 77 -0.73 -1.34 9.27
C GLU A 77 -0.48 -2.32 10.44
N LYS A 78 -1.51 -3.07 10.87
CA LYS A 78 -1.40 -4.00 11.99
C LYS A 78 -0.64 -5.28 11.63
N THR A 79 -0.71 -5.67 10.36
CA THR A 79 -0.05 -6.85 9.80
C THR A 79 1.01 -6.42 8.79
N PHE A 80 1.70 -5.31 9.08
CA PHE A 80 2.58 -4.68 8.11
C PHE A 80 3.77 -5.59 7.80
N HIS A 81 4.05 -5.73 6.50
CA HIS A 81 5.22 -6.42 5.98
C HIS A 81 5.81 -5.58 4.85
N GLU A 82 7.14 -5.55 4.72
CA GLU A 82 7.82 -4.76 3.66
C GLU A 82 7.39 -5.17 2.24
N SER A 83 7.03 -6.45 2.04
CA SER A 83 6.48 -6.96 0.78
C SER A 83 5.16 -6.30 0.38
N LEU A 84 4.43 -5.70 1.33
CA LEU A 84 3.22 -4.94 1.04
C LEU A 84 3.51 -3.76 0.14
N LEU A 85 4.62 -3.04 0.36
CA LEU A 85 4.98 -1.89 -0.46
C LEU A 85 5.21 -2.29 -1.92
N GLN A 86 5.75 -3.48 -2.15
CA GLN A 86 5.91 -4.00 -3.51
C GLN A 86 4.56 -4.18 -4.19
N VAL A 87 3.54 -4.64 -3.45
CA VAL A 87 2.17 -4.82 -3.96
C VAL A 87 1.44 -3.48 -4.14
N LEU A 88 1.62 -2.53 -3.22
CA LEU A 88 1.04 -1.19 -3.33
C LEU A 88 1.62 -0.42 -4.53
N PHE A 89 2.92 -0.56 -4.78
CA PHE A 89 3.63 0.14 -5.84
C PHE A 89 3.91 -0.74 -7.07
N ILE A 90 3.08 -1.76 -7.32
CA ILE A 90 3.16 -2.51 -8.59
C ILE A 90 2.97 -1.53 -9.75
N GLY A 91 3.74 -1.71 -10.83
CA GLY A 91 3.74 -0.81 -11.99
C GLY A 91 2.35 -0.54 -12.57
N VAL A 92 1.41 -1.48 -12.43
CA VAL A 92 0.00 -1.31 -12.80
C VAL A 92 -0.67 -0.21 -11.97
N HIS A 93 -0.52 -0.23 -10.63
CA HIS A 93 -1.06 0.80 -9.74
C HIS A 93 -0.41 2.17 -9.96
N LEU A 94 0.89 2.20 -10.25
CA LEU A 94 1.63 3.44 -10.54
C LEU A 94 1.24 4.04 -11.90
N LYS A 95 0.89 3.22 -12.89
CA LYS A 95 0.44 3.66 -14.21
C LYS A 95 -0.99 4.18 -14.17
N GLU A 96 -1.86 3.56 -13.37
CA GLU A 96 -3.25 4.00 -13.20
C GLU A 96 -3.39 5.18 -12.24
N ASN A 97 -2.47 5.33 -11.28
CA ASN A 97 -2.51 6.38 -10.27
C ASN A 97 -1.15 7.11 -10.21
N PRO A 98 -0.91 8.09 -11.09
CA PRO A 98 0.36 8.82 -11.13
C PRO A 98 0.67 9.56 -9.82
N ASN A 99 -0.35 9.91 -9.03
CA ASN A 99 -0.19 10.50 -7.70
C ASN A 99 0.48 9.53 -6.71
N LEU A 100 0.37 8.21 -6.94
CA LEU A 100 1.02 7.18 -6.13
C LEU A 100 2.54 7.13 -6.36
N ILE A 101 3.03 7.69 -7.47
CA ILE A 101 4.47 7.83 -7.77
C ILE A 101 5.14 8.75 -6.75
N HIS A 102 4.44 9.80 -6.29
CA HIS A 102 4.99 10.71 -5.29
C HIS A 102 5.23 9.97 -3.98
N VAL A 103 4.23 9.20 -3.52
CA VAL A 103 4.34 8.38 -2.33
C VAL A 103 5.45 7.32 -2.47
N HIS A 104 5.56 6.66 -3.62
CA HIS A 104 6.62 5.67 -3.87
C HIS A 104 8.04 6.26 -3.75
N ARG A 105 8.24 7.54 -4.09
CA ARG A 105 9.53 8.22 -3.93
C ARG A 105 9.88 8.42 -2.46
N ILE A 106 8.90 8.66 -1.59
CA ILE A 106 9.11 8.80 -0.14
C ILE A 106 9.71 7.52 0.45
N PHE A 107 9.27 6.35 -0.01
CA PHE A 107 9.78 5.05 0.44
C PHE A 107 11.13 4.64 -0.17
N LYS A 108 11.65 5.39 -1.15
CA LYS A 108 12.94 5.11 -1.80
C LYS A 108 14.12 5.92 -1.22
N ASN A 109 13.85 6.96 -0.45
CA ASN A 109 14.85 7.83 0.20
C ASN A 109 15.16 7.37 1.63
#